data_AF-A0A212JIM2-F1
#
_entry.id   AF-A0A212JIM2-F1
#
_cell.length_a   1.000
_cell.length_b   1.000
_cell.length_c   1.000
_cell.angle_alpha   90.00
_cell.angle_beta   90.00
_cell.angle_gamma   90.00
#
_symmetry.space_group_name_H-M   'P 1'
#
loop_
_entity.id
_entity.type
_entity.pdbx_description
1 polymer ?
#
loop_
_entity_poly.entity_id
_entity_poly.type
_entity_poly.pdbx_seq_one_letter_code
_entity_poly.pdbx_strand_id
1 'polypeptide(L)'
;MSVSLNRERDEVEGIDLCIPVSTERFFREVWERAIEEVDTTYFREYNPFYKSQLGEVFNELTQIKKWSIKNLSGTDLKYMSERTDEIFEQLPNAFDREDAVLTLY
;
A
#
# COMPACT_ATOMS: atom_id res chain seq x y z
N MET A 1 -5.39 -14.80 -3.53
CA MET A 1 -5.56 -13.54 -4.27
C MET A 1 -4.39 -12.62 -3.87
N SER A 2 -4.33 -11.36 -4.32
CA SER A 2 -3.33 -10.39 -3.87
C SER A 2 -4.05 -9.17 -3.30
N VAL A 3 -3.49 -8.59 -2.25
CA VAL A 3 -3.96 -7.30 -1.72
C VAL A 3 -3.35 -6.21 -2.58
N SER A 4 -4.12 -5.19 -2.94
CA SER A 4 -3.74 -4.14 -3.91
C SER A 4 -4.39 -2.79 -3.61
N LEU A 5 -3.72 -1.70 -4.01
CA LEU A 5 -4.34 -0.38 -4.08
C LEU A 5 -5.04 -0.23 -5.43
N ASN A 6 -6.34 0.03 -5.38
CA ASN A 6 -7.17 0.14 -6.56
C ASN A 6 -7.71 1.55 -6.71
N ARG A 7 -7.74 2.01 -7.96
CA ARG A 7 -8.50 3.19 -8.39
C ARG A 7 -9.73 2.73 -9.15
N GLU A 8 -10.90 3.06 -8.64
CA GLU A 8 -12.17 2.80 -9.30
C GLU A 8 -12.46 3.89 -10.36
N ARG A 9 -13.26 3.53 -11.37
CA ARG A 9 -13.74 4.47 -12.38
C ARG A 9 -15.18 4.86 -12.06
N ASP A 10 -15.45 6.16 -11.92
CA ASP A 10 -16.73 6.69 -11.40
C ASP A 10 -18.00 6.23 -12.16
N GLU A 11 -17.89 5.75 -13.40
CA GLU A 11 -19.04 5.46 -14.27
C GLU A 11 -19.09 4.02 -14.81
N VAL A 12 -18.08 3.20 -14.56
CA VAL A 12 -18.04 1.80 -15.03
C VAL A 12 -17.56 0.94 -13.89
N GLU A 13 -18.34 -0.08 -13.49
CA GLU A 13 -17.88 -1.11 -12.55
C GLU A 13 -16.56 -1.72 -13.09
N GLY A 14 -15.44 -1.22 -12.60
CA GLY A 14 -14.13 -1.51 -13.17
C GLY A 14 -13.00 -0.81 -12.44
N ILE A 15 -11.93 -1.57 -12.18
CA ILE A 15 -10.68 -1.07 -11.64
C ILE A 15 -9.87 -0.50 -12.82
N ASP A 16 -9.61 0.81 -12.80
CA ASP A 16 -8.83 1.54 -13.83
C ASP A 16 -7.32 1.40 -13.58
N LEU A 17 -6.92 1.22 -12.31
CA LEU A 17 -5.54 0.99 -11.90
C LEU A 17 -5.49 0.03 -10.71
N CYS A 18 -4.57 -0.92 -10.75
CA CYS A 18 -4.30 -1.86 -9.66
C CYS A 18 -2.79 -1.89 -9.37
N ILE A 19 -2.41 -1.45 -8.17
CA ILE A 19 -1.03 -1.52 -7.68
C ILE A 19 -0.98 -2.66 -6.66
N PRO A 20 -0.29 -3.77 -6.95
CA PRO A 20 -0.19 -4.86 -5.98
C PRO A 20 0.45 -4.33 -4.69
N VAL A 21 -0.03 -4.75 -3.52
CA VAL A 21 0.63 -4.48 -2.24
C VAL A 21 1.36 -5.71 -1.79
N SER A 22 0.71 -6.87 -1.88
CA SER A 22 1.27 -8.13 -1.39
C SER A 22 0.48 -9.32 -1.90
N THR A 23 1.06 -10.52 -1.83
CA THR A 23 0.23 -11.73 -1.86
C THR A 23 -0.67 -11.76 -0.63
N GLU A 24 -1.89 -12.29 -0.73
CA GLU A 24 -2.81 -12.39 0.43
C GLU A 24 -2.18 -13.11 1.62
N ARG A 25 -1.38 -14.15 1.36
CA ARG A 25 -0.65 -14.89 2.39
C ARG A 25 0.36 -13.99 3.11
N PHE A 26 1.23 -13.31 2.37
CA PHE A 26 2.25 -12.45 2.97
C PHE A 26 1.61 -11.23 3.65
N PHE A 27 0.48 -10.74 3.13
CA PHE A 27 -0.27 -9.68 3.78
C PHE A 27 -0.69 -10.09 5.19
N ARG A 28 -1.36 -11.24 5.34
CA ARG A 28 -1.81 -11.75 6.63
C ARG A 28 -0.67 -12.16 7.57
N GLU A 29 0.38 -12.78 7.04
CA GLU A 29 1.48 -13.29 7.86
C GLU A 29 2.43 -12.18 8.35
N VAL A 30 2.57 -11.08 7.59
CA VAL A 30 3.62 -10.08 7.81
C VAL A 30 3.11 -8.64 7.73
N TRP A 31 2.41 -8.28 6.65
CA TRP A 31 2.05 -6.88 6.37
C TRP A 31 1.00 -6.35 7.37
N GLU A 32 0.00 -7.16 7.72
CA GLU A 32 -1.04 -6.86 8.70
C GLU A 32 -0.42 -6.58 10.07
N ARG A 33 0.55 -7.41 10.49
CA ARG A 33 1.30 -7.18 11.74
C ARG A 33 2.07 -5.86 11.70
N ALA A 34 2.65 -5.50 10.55
CA ALA A 34 3.33 -4.21 10.39
C ALA A 34 2.35 -3.03 10.53
N ILE A 35 1.17 -3.12 9.90
CA ILE A 35 0.10 -2.12 9.99
C ILE A 35 -0.37 -1.92 11.43
N GLU A 36 -0.55 -3.01 12.18
CA GLU A 36 -0.99 -2.98 13.57
C GLU A 36 0.08 -2.38 14.49
N GLU A 37 1.34 -2.82 14.38
CA GLU A 37 2.41 -2.35 15.26
C GLU A 37 2.87 -0.91 14.97
N VAL A 38 2.72 -0.45 13.72
CA VAL A 38 3.04 0.92 13.28
C VAL A 38 1.87 1.89 13.48
N ASP A 39 0.67 1.35 13.70
CA ASP A 39 -0.60 2.10 13.78
C ASP A 39 -0.88 2.93 12.52
N THR A 40 -0.86 2.28 11.35
CA THR A 40 -1.17 2.95 10.08
C THR A 40 -2.67 3.14 9.88
N THR A 41 -3.04 4.17 9.12
CA THR A 41 -4.42 4.54 8.81
C THR A 41 -4.79 4.12 7.39
N TYR A 42 -3.97 4.44 6.37
CA TYR A 42 -4.32 4.27 4.96
C TYR A 42 -4.06 2.86 4.43
N PHE A 43 -3.11 2.14 5.00
CA PHE A 43 -2.87 0.73 4.67
C PHE A 43 -3.79 -0.24 5.43
N ARG A 44 -4.85 0.25 6.08
CA ARG A 44 -5.95 -0.58 6.60
C ARG A 44 -7.03 -0.76 5.53
N GLU A 45 -7.74 -1.88 5.58
CA GLU A 45 -8.79 -2.21 4.61
C GLU A 45 -9.79 -1.06 4.46
N TYR A 46 -10.16 -0.75 3.21
CA TYR A 46 -11.20 0.22 2.84
C TYR A 46 -10.97 1.68 3.28
N ASN A 47 -9.71 2.11 3.47
CA ASN A 47 -9.44 3.52 3.71
C ASN A 47 -9.04 4.26 2.42
N PRO A 48 -9.96 5.00 1.77
CA PRO A 48 -9.65 5.75 0.56
C PRO A 48 -8.76 6.95 0.86
N PHE A 49 -7.87 7.27 -0.08
CA PHE A 49 -7.07 8.51 -0.02
C PHE A 49 -6.93 9.19 -1.38
N TYR A 50 -6.83 10.51 -1.30
CA TYR A 50 -6.64 11.45 -2.39
C TYR A 50 -5.17 11.85 -2.53
N LYS A 51 -4.85 12.51 -3.65
CA LYS A 51 -3.52 13.04 -3.93
C LYS A 51 -2.97 13.94 -2.82
N SER A 52 -3.84 14.71 -2.16
CA SER A 52 -3.46 15.61 -1.06
C SER A 52 -2.90 14.89 0.17
N GLN A 53 -3.25 13.61 0.36
CA GLN A 53 -2.82 12.79 1.50
C GLN A 53 -1.59 11.93 1.19
N LEU A 54 -1.03 12.02 -0.02
CA LEU A 54 0.17 11.25 -0.42
C LEU A 54 1.32 11.38 0.58
N GLY A 55 1.52 12.56 1.16
CA GLY A 55 2.56 12.77 2.17
C GLY A 55 2.36 11.90 3.42
N GLU A 56 1.12 11.74 3.88
CA GLU A 56 0.78 10.91 5.04
C GLU A 56 0.93 9.42 4.70
N VAL A 57 0.46 9.01 3.51
CA VAL A 57 0.60 7.62 3.02
C VAL A 57 2.08 7.23 2.86
N PHE A 58 2.91 8.14 2.35
CA PHE A 58 4.36 7.92 2.27
C PHE A 58 5.03 7.84 3.64
N ASN A 59 4.56 8.63 4.61
CA ASN A 59 5.06 8.51 5.96
C ASN A 59 4.74 7.12 6.53
N GLU A 60 3.49 6.63 6.38
CA GLU A 60 3.11 5.27 6.81
C GLU A 60 3.95 4.19 6.13
N LEU A 61 4.11 4.27 4.81
CA LEU A 61 4.91 3.32 4.05
C LEU A 61 6.39 3.33 4.49
N THR A 62 6.91 4.51 4.85
CA THR A 62 8.26 4.65 5.43
C THR A 62 8.36 3.94 6.79
N GLN A 63 7.34 4.08 7.64
CA GLN A 63 7.33 3.42 8.95
C GLN A 63 7.20 1.90 8.81
N ILE A 64 6.37 1.42 7.87
CA ILE A 64 6.27 -0.01 7.52
C ILE A 64 7.65 -0.54 7.06
N LYS A 65 8.35 0.20 6.20
CA LYS A 65 9.72 -0.18 5.76
C LYS A 65 10.71 -0.21 6.92
N LYS A 66 10.66 0.75 7.84
CA LYS A 66 11.52 0.74 9.05
C LYS A 66 11.20 -0.45 9.95
N TRP A 67 9.91 -0.75 10.11
CA TRP A 67 9.45 -1.91 10.87
C TRP A 67 9.98 -3.21 10.26
N SER A 68 9.97 -3.34 8.93
CA SER A 68 10.45 -4.55 8.25
C SER A 68 11.93 -4.80 8.50
N ILE A 69 12.76 -3.76 8.38
CA ILE A 69 14.21 -3.81 8.66
C ILE A 69 14.50 -4.26 10.10
N LYS A 70 13.64 -3.89 11.05
CA LYS A 70 13.81 -4.24 12.46
C LYS A 70 13.34 -5.66 12.79
N ASN A 71 12.26 -6.13 12.16
CA ASN A 71 11.52 -7.32 12.60
C ASN A 71 11.61 -8.51 11.66
N LEU A 72 12.02 -8.31 10.40
CA LEU A 72 12.13 -9.37 9.40
C LEU A 72 13.59 -9.67 9.08
N SER A 73 13.81 -10.84 8.49
CA SER A 73 15.14 -11.24 8.01
C SER A 73 15.01 -12.12 6.76
N GLY A 74 16.12 -12.30 6.05
CA GLY A 74 16.17 -13.15 4.86
C GLY A 74 15.19 -12.72 3.77
N THR A 75 14.44 -13.68 3.23
CA THR A 75 13.54 -13.47 2.08
C THR A 75 12.39 -12.52 2.40
N ASP A 76 11.84 -12.54 3.60
CA ASP A 76 10.69 -11.71 3.98
C ASP A 76 11.08 -10.23 4.05
N LEU A 77 12.26 -9.93 4.61
CA LEU A 77 12.82 -8.58 4.61
C LEU A 77 13.05 -8.08 3.19
N LYS A 78 13.66 -8.93 2.34
CA LYS A 78 13.95 -8.58 0.95
C LYS A 78 12.65 -8.26 0.20
N TYR A 79 11.67 -9.16 0.26
CA TYR A 79 10.38 -8.99 -0.39
C TYR A 79 9.65 -7.74 0.10
N MET A 80 9.57 -7.53 1.42
CA MET A 80 8.91 -6.35 1.99
C MET A 80 9.60 -5.06 1.53
N SER A 81 10.94 -5.03 1.52
CA SER A 81 11.70 -3.84 1.13
C SER A 81 11.49 -3.49 -0.34
N GLU A 82 11.67 -4.47 -1.24
CA GLU A 82 11.43 -4.30 -2.68
C GLU A 82 10.00 -3.81 -2.94
N ARG A 83 9.01 -4.42 -2.26
CA ARG A 83 7.62 -4.06 -2.43
C ARG A 83 7.29 -2.66 -1.92
N THR A 84 7.83 -2.25 -0.76
CA THR A 84 7.65 -0.87 -0.28
C THR A 84 8.25 0.14 -1.26
N ASP A 85 9.42 -0.15 -1.85
CA ASP A 85 10.07 0.73 -2.81
C ASP A 85 9.29 0.84 -4.13
N GLU A 86 8.78 -0.28 -4.63
CA GLU A 86 7.90 -0.30 -5.81
C GLU A 86 6.62 0.51 -5.59
N ILE A 87 6.02 0.42 -4.40
CA ILE A 87 4.83 1.20 -4.04
C ILE A 87 5.17 2.70 -3.95
N PHE A 88 6.33 3.07 -3.39
CA PHE A 88 6.80 4.45 -3.36
C PHE A 88 6.91 5.06 -4.76
N GLU A 89 7.42 4.30 -5.72
CA GLU A 89 7.58 4.75 -7.10
C GLU A 89 6.26 4.82 -7.87
N GLN A 90 5.33 3.90 -7.59
CA GLN A 90 4.05 3.81 -8.31
C GLN A 90 3.00 4.79 -7.78
N LEU A 91 2.98 5.08 -6.48
CA LEU A 91 1.95 5.92 -5.86
C LEU A 91 1.77 7.30 -6.52
N PRO A 92 2.83 8.09 -6.80
CA PRO A 92 2.66 9.40 -7.42
C PRO A 92 2.02 9.32 -8.82
N ASN A 93 2.41 8.29 -9.58
CA ASN A 93 1.93 8.06 -10.94
C ASN A 93 0.47 7.59 -10.96
N ALA A 94 -0.03 7.06 -9.84
CA ALA A 94 -1.40 6.64 -9.65
C ALA A 94 -2.39 7.81 -9.50
N PHE A 95 -1.89 9.03 -9.29
CA PHE A 95 -2.68 10.27 -9.23
C PHE A 95 -2.40 11.14 -10.45
N ASP A 96 -2.60 10.57 -11.63
CA ASP A 96 -2.58 11.25 -12.94
C ASP A 96 -3.76 12.24 -13.12
N ARG A 97 -4.78 12.17 -12.24
CA ARG A 97 -5.91 13.11 -12.14
C ARG A 97 -6.03 13.62 -10.70
N GLU A 98 -6.57 14.83 -10.53
CA GLU A 98 -6.71 15.45 -9.20
C GLU A 98 -7.79 14.79 -8.34
N ASP A 99 -8.82 14.23 -8.96
CA ASP A 99 -9.97 13.56 -8.35
C ASP A 99 -9.75 12.05 -8.13
N ALA A 100 -8.60 11.51 -8.54
CA ALA A 100 -8.28 10.10 -8.34
C ALA A 100 -8.28 9.74 -6.86
N VAL A 101 -8.92 8.61 -6.53
CA VAL A 101 -8.98 8.03 -5.20
C VAL A 101 -8.43 6.62 -5.25
N LEU A 102 -7.54 6.28 -4.31
CA LEU A 102 -7.03 4.94 -4.15
C LEU A 102 -7.54 4.33 -2.85
N THR A 103 -7.88 3.05 -2.90
CA THR A 103 -8.36 2.28 -1.74
C THR A 103 -7.67 0.92 -1.72
N LEU A 104 -7.34 0.43 -0.53
CA LEU A 104 -6.80 -0.92 -0.33
C LEU A 104 -7.92 -1.99 -0.42
N TYR A 105 -7.70 -2.99 -1.26
CA TYR A 105 -8.58 -4.13 -1.53
C TYR A 105 -7.83 -5.46 -1.49
#